data_AF-A0A969GTK5-F1
#
_entry.id   AF-A0A969GTK5-F1
#
_cell.length_a   1.000
_cell.length_b   1.000
_cell.length_c   1.000
_cell.angle_alpha   90.00
_cell.angle_beta   90.00
_cell.angle_gamma   90.00
#
_symmetry.space_group_name_H-M   'P 1'
#
loop_
_entity.id
_entity.type
_entity.pdbx_description
1 polymer ?
#
loop_
_entity_poly.entity_id
_entity_poly.type
_entity_poly.pdbx_seq_one_letter_code
_entity_poly.pdbx_strand_id
1 'polypeptide(L)' 'MAIFRQYIAPLIVVLIFVLSLVAVSARIFLPQDMAAPAPIEEFDSSITPAPAAELPSSLKILVQGTPDDLGMVAPW' A
#
# COMPACT_ATOMS: atom_id res chain seq x y z
N MET A 1 49.72 8.09 -21.57
CA MET A 1 48.35 8.50 -21.16
C MET A 1 47.68 7.52 -20.18
N ALA A 2 48.42 6.92 -19.24
CA ALA A 2 47.86 5.93 -18.31
C ALA A 2 47.36 6.57 -17.00
N ILE A 3 48.06 7.58 -16.49
CA ILE A 3 47.77 8.24 -15.20
C ILE A 3 46.37 8.85 -15.18
N PHE A 4 45.96 9.52 -16.26
CA PHE A 4 44.64 10.14 -16.36
C PHE A 4 43.51 9.10 -16.30
N ARG A 5 43.66 7.99 -17.02
CA ARG A 5 42.64 6.93 -17.04
C ARG A 5 42.69 6.03 -15.79
N GLN A 6 43.84 5.90 -15.15
CA GLN A 6 44.02 4.97 -14.03
C GLN A 6 43.71 5.59 -12.67
N TYR A 7 43.76 6.92 -12.55
CA TYR A 7 43.46 7.62 -11.30
C TYR A 7 42.31 8.62 -11.46
N ILE A 8 42.36 9.49 -12.46
CA ILE A 8 41.32 10.52 -12.63
C ILE A 8 39.98 9.90 -13.05
N ALA A 9 39.97 8.98 -14.02
CA ALA A 9 38.71 8.34 -14.44
C ALA A 9 38.01 7.55 -13.30
N PRO A 10 38.68 6.66 -12.54
CA PRO A 10 38.03 5.99 -11.41
C PRO A 10 37.60 6.95 -10.30
N LEU A 11 38.36 8.02 -10.03
CA LEU A 11 37.95 9.04 -9.06
C LEU A 11 36.66 9.73 -9.51
N ILE A 12 36.56 10.13 -10.79
CA ILE A 12 35.33 10.73 -11.35
C ILE A 12 34.14 9.77 -11.24
N VAL A 13 34.33 8.47 -11.51
CA VAL A 13 33.27 7.47 -11.36
C VAL A 13 32.75 7.42 -9.92
N VAL A 14 33.65 7.39 -8.93
CA VAL A 14 33.25 7.41 -7.51
C VAL A 14 32.54 8.71 -7.16
N LEU A 15 33.03 9.84 -7.66
CA LEU A 15 32.45 11.16 -7.38
C LEU A 15 31.03 11.28 -7.95
N ILE A 16 30.82 10.84 -9.20
CA ILE A 16 29.50 10.76 -9.84
C ILE A 16 28.61 9.75 -9.12
N PHE A 17 29.16 8.60 -8.72
CA PHE A 17 28.41 7.58 -7.96
C PHE A 17 27.89 8.15 -6.64
N VAL A 18 28.74 8.79 -5.85
CA VAL A 18 28.33 9.41 -4.56
C VAL A 18 27.30 10.51 -4.81
N LEU A 19 27.51 11.37 -5.81
CA LEU A 19 26.56 12.41 -6.16
C LEU A 19 25.20 11.82 -6.60
N SER A 20 25.23 10.75 -7.38
CA SER A 20 24.03 10.05 -7.84
C SER A 20 23.30 9.37 -6.67
N LEU A 21 24.05 8.73 -5.76
CA LEU A 21 23.51 8.09 -4.56
C LEU A 21 22.82 9.12 -3.65
N VAL A 22 23.45 10.29 -3.45
CA VAL A 22 22.87 11.40 -2.68
C VAL A 22 21.65 11.98 -3.39
N ALA A 23 21.71 12.24 -4.70
CA ALA A 23 20.61 12.79 -5.46
C ALA A 23 19.38 11.85 -5.47
N VAL A 24 19.60 10.55 -5.67
CA VAL A 24 18.53 9.53 -5.58
C VAL A 24 17.95 9.45 -4.18
N SER A 25 18.80 9.47 -3.14
CA SER A 25 18.33 9.40 -1.76
C SER A 25 17.54 10.66 -1.39
N ALA A 26 18.01 11.84 -1.81
CA ALA A 26 17.34 13.11 -1.56
C ALA A 26 16.00 13.21 -2.29
N ARG A 27 15.90 12.69 -3.52
CA ARG A 27 14.67 12.71 -4.33
C ARG A 27 13.46 12.17 -3.56
N ILE A 28 13.64 11.09 -2.79
CA ILE A 28 12.56 10.43 -2.03
C ILE A 28 11.95 11.37 -0.97
N PHE A 29 12.75 12.31 -0.47
CA PHE A 29 12.32 13.28 0.54
C PHE A 29 11.82 14.60 -0.06
N LEU A 30 11.79 14.75 -1.39
CA LEU A 30 11.19 15.96 -1.97
C LEU A 30 9.67 15.91 -1.78
N PRO A 31 9.03 17.05 -1.43
CA PRO A 31 7.58 17.11 -1.25
C PRO A 31 6.80 16.55 -2.43
N GLN A 32 7.32 16.69 -3.66
CA GLN A 32 6.71 16.16 -4.88
C GLN A 32 6.69 14.61 -4.95
N ASP A 33 7.68 13.93 -4.34
CA ASP A 33 7.75 12.46 -4.30
C ASP A 33 6.78 11.91 -3.24
N MET A 34 6.63 12.63 -2.12
CA MET A 34 5.64 12.34 -1.06
C MET A 34 4.24 12.93 -1.35
N ALA A 35 4.07 13.70 -2.43
CA ALA A 35 2.82 14.41 -2.75
C ALA A 35 1.80 13.53 -3.47
N ALA A 36 2.15 12.30 -3.86
CA ALA A 36 1.14 11.35 -4.31
C ALA A 36 0.38 10.88 -3.06
N PRO A 37 -0.87 11.33 -2.84
CA PRO A 37 -1.71 10.71 -1.83
C PRO A 37 -1.75 9.22 -2.21
N ALA A 38 -1.55 8.34 -1.24
CA ALA A 38 -1.79 6.92 -1.46
C ALA A 38 -3.14 6.79 -2.19
N PRO A 39 -3.26 5.93 -3.22
CA PRO A 39 -4.53 5.73 -3.90
C PRO A 39 -5.60 5.42 -2.86
N ILE A 40 -6.32 6.46 -2.45
CA ILE A 40 -7.62 6.35 -1.88
C ILE A 40 -8.44 6.13 -3.13
N GLU A 41 -8.70 4.86 -3.44
CA GLU A 41 -10.02 4.57 -3.94
C GLU A 41 -10.94 5.31 -2.98
N GLU A 42 -11.51 6.43 -3.45
CA GLU A 42 -12.72 6.95 -2.86
C GLU A 42 -13.62 5.72 -2.87
N PHE A 43 -13.72 5.05 -1.71
CA PHE A 43 -14.80 4.13 -1.45
C PHE A 43 -16.01 5.01 -1.63
N ASP A 44 -16.49 5.01 -2.86
CA ASP A 44 -17.59 5.82 -3.30
C ASP A 44 -18.70 5.44 -2.33
N SER A 45 -19.00 6.37 -1.44
CA SER A 45 -20.05 6.18 -0.45
C SER A 45 -21.41 6.26 -1.15
N SER A 46 -21.45 6.23 -2.48
CA SER A 46 -22.47 5.50 -3.21
C SER A 46 -22.32 3.99 -3.01
N ILE A 47 -22.55 3.54 -1.77
CA ILE A 47 -23.34 2.33 -1.57
C ILE A 47 -24.71 2.64 -2.20
N THR A 48 -24.80 2.55 -3.53
CA THR A 48 -25.99 1.97 -4.12
C THR A 48 -26.16 0.67 -3.34
N PRO A 49 -27.27 0.44 -2.64
CA PRO A 49 -27.50 -0.85 -2.03
C PRO A 49 -27.54 -1.83 -3.20
N ALA A 50 -26.40 -2.46 -3.49
CA ALA A 50 -26.35 -3.64 -4.29
C ALA A 50 -27.37 -4.57 -3.63
N PRO A 51 -28.40 -5.03 -4.36
CA PRO A 51 -29.34 -5.99 -3.81
C PRO A 51 -28.46 -7.12 -3.33
N ALA A 52 -28.43 -7.31 -2.01
CA ALA A 52 -27.45 -8.09 -1.28
C ALA A 52 -26.88 -9.18 -2.19
N ALA A 53 -25.63 -8.98 -2.66
CA ALA A 53 -24.90 -10.00 -3.39
C ALA A 53 -25.17 -11.29 -2.64
N GLU A 54 -25.92 -12.21 -3.27
CA GLU A 54 -26.57 -13.33 -2.59
C GLU A 54 -25.50 -14.07 -1.79
N LEU A 55 -25.41 -13.74 -0.50
CA LEU A 55 -24.38 -14.30 0.34
C LEU A 55 -24.68 -15.80 0.37
N PRO A 56 -23.72 -16.67 0.01
CA PRO A 56 -23.95 -18.10 0.01
C PRO A 56 -24.48 -18.48 1.39
N SER A 57 -25.52 -19.31 1.42
CA SER A 57 -26.33 -19.61 2.62
C SER A 57 -25.50 -19.98 3.85
N SER A 58 -24.34 -20.60 3.66
CA SER A 58 -23.35 -20.92 4.70
C SER A 58 -22.79 -19.70 5.44
N LEU A 59 -22.63 -18.55 4.79
CA LEU A 59 -22.10 -17.31 5.38
C LEU A 59 -23.18 -16.47 6.06
N LYS A 60 -24.44 -16.61 5.63
CA LYS A 60 -25.58 -15.91 6.26
C LYS A 60 -25.82 -16.40 7.69
N ILE A 61 -25.55 -17.67 7.95
CA ILE A 61 -25.65 -18.30 9.28
C ILE A 61 -24.60 -17.73 10.25
N LEU A 62 -23.38 -17.45 9.77
CA LEU A 62 -22.30 -16.91 10.61
C LEU A 62 -22.56 -15.44 11.02
N VAL A 63 -23.20 -14.66 10.14
CA VAL A 63 -23.56 -13.26 10.42
C VAL A 63 -24.81 -13.14 11.29
N GLN A 64 -25.81 -14.00 11.09
CA GLN A 64 -27.09 -13.92 11.79
C GLN A 64 -27.14 -14.76 13.08
N GLY A 65 -26.13 -15.59 13.31
CA GLY A 65 -26.15 -16.59 14.38
C GLY A 65 -27.10 -17.73 14.04
N THR A 66 -26.82 -18.91 14.60
CA THR A 66 -27.70 -20.07 14.43
C THR A 66 -28.99 -19.82 15.22
N PRO A 67 -30.19 -20.02 14.64
CA PRO A 67 -31.46 -19.84 15.35
C PRO A 67 -31.61 -20.72 16.61
N ASP A 68 -30.83 -21.80 16.70
CA ASP A 68 -30.78 -22.70 17.87
C ASP A 68 -30.20 -22.00 19.12
N ASP A 69 -29.34 -21.00 18.94
CA ASP A 69 -28.71 -20.26 20.05
C ASP A 69 -29.70 -19.26 20.68
N LEU A 70 -30.66 -18.75 19.91
CA LEU A 70 -31.73 -17.86 20.38
C LEU A 70 -32.89 -18.60 21.07
N GLY A 71 -33.01 -19.91 20.85
CA GLY A 71 -34.03 -20.77 21.48
C GLY A 71 -33.62 -21.33 22.85
N MET A 72 -32.33 -21.30 23.21
CA MET A 72 -31.85 -21.75 24.52
C MET A 72 -31.81 -20.64 25.58
N VAL A 73 -32.11 -19.39 25.23
CA VAL A 73 -32.10 -18.25 26.18
C VAL A 73 -33.52 -17.78 26.47
N ALA A 74 -34.26 -18.61 27.22
CA ALA A 74 -35.50 -18.24 27.89
C ALA A 74 -35.39 -18.62 29.39
N PRO A 75 -36.13 -17.95 30.29
CA PRO A 75 -35.55 -17.13 31.35
C PRO A 75 -35.47 -17.82 32.72
N TRP A 76 -34.55 -17.35 33.54
CA TRP A 76 -34.87 -16.99 34.93
C TRP A 76 -34.90 -15.47 35.03
#